data_AF-A0A9E2E4Y4-F1
#
_entry.id   AF-A0A9E2E4Y4-F1
#
_cell.length_a   1.000
_cell.length_b   1.000
_cell.length_c   1.000
_cell.angle_alpha   90.00
_cell.angle_beta   90.00
_cell.angle_gamma   90.00
#
_symmetry.space_group_name_H-M   'P 1'
#
loop_
_entity.id
_entity.type
_entity.pdbx_description
1 polymer ?
#
loop_
_entity_poly.entity_id
_entity_poly.type
_entity_poly.pdbx_seq_one_letter_code
_entity_poly.pdbx_strand_id
1 'polypeptide(L)'
;MDSVFIKSLIVGALVMLALYLSLSKVFDINNYSVRKALGLFAGAAGLLTTFWFLENPALLEKYVAEIVIGGIGIVLALLSLAKKQ
;
A
#
# COMPACT_ATOMS: atom_id res chain seq x y z
N MET A 1 12.33 -17.52 -7.77
CA MET A 1 11.29 -16.76 -7.04
C MET A 1 10.12 -16.60 -7.98
N ASP A 2 8.95 -17.09 -7.58
CA ASP A 2 7.77 -17.14 -8.45
C ASP A 2 7.28 -15.73 -8.80
N SER A 3 6.99 -15.48 -10.08
CA SER A 3 6.58 -14.16 -10.58
C SER A 3 5.31 -13.65 -9.89
N VAL A 4 4.44 -14.57 -9.46
CA VAL A 4 3.23 -14.32 -8.67
C VAL A 4 3.59 -13.71 -7.31
N PHE A 5 4.59 -14.26 -6.62
CA PHE A 5 5.02 -13.75 -5.33
C PHE A 5 5.54 -12.32 -5.41
N ILE A 6 6.36 -12.01 -6.42
CA ILE A 6 6.89 -10.65 -6.61
C ILE A 6 5.75 -9.67 -6.91
N LYS A 7 4.81 -10.05 -7.79
CA LYS A 7 3.66 -9.21 -8.13
C LYS A 7 2.80 -8.95 -6.89
N SER A 8 2.43 -9.98 -6.14
CA SER A 8 1.63 -9.85 -4.91
C SER A 8 2.31 -8.98 -3.85
N LEU A 9 3.63 -9.11 -3.69
CA LEU A 9 4.40 -8.29 -2.75
C LEU A 9 4.40 -6.82 -3.14
N ILE A 10 4.53 -6.50 -4.43
CA ILE A 10 4.42 -5.12 -4.94
C ILE A 10 3.03 -4.55 -4.62
N VAL A 11 1.96 -5.32 -4.83
CA VAL A 11 0.60 -4.86 -4.50
C VAL A 11 0.46 -4.58 -3.01
N GLY A 12 0.93 -5.50 -2.16
CA GLY A 12 0.91 -5.32 -0.72
C GLY A 12 1.67 -4.07 -0.26
N ALA A 13 2.85 -3.82 -0.83
CA ALA A 13 3.64 -2.62 -0.55
C ALA A 13 2.91 -1.32 -0.99
N LEU A 14 2.24 -1.34 -2.14
CA LEU A 14 1.43 -0.21 -2.61
C LEU A 14 0.26 0.06 -1.66
N VAL A 15 -0.47 -0.97 -1.24
CA VAL A 15 -1.58 -0.83 -0.28
C VAL A 15 -1.10 -0.28 1.06
N MET A 16 0.04 -0.79 1.57
CA MET A 16 0.67 -0.25 2.79
C MET A 16 0.94 1.25 2.65
N LEU A 17 1.61 1.67 1.57
CA LEU A 17 1.94 3.08 1.37
C LEU A 17 0.70 3.95 1.21
N ALA A 18 -0.31 3.50 0.45
CA ALA A 18 -1.57 4.21 0.27
C ALA A 18 -2.28 4.48 1.60
N LEU A 19 -2.41 3.42 2.41
CA LEU A 19 -3.05 3.51 3.72
C LEU A 19 -2.25 4.40 4.66
N TYR A 20 -0.94 4.22 4.73
CA TYR A 20 -0.08 5.04 5.58
C TYR A 20 -0.19 6.53 5.23
N LEU A 21 -0.11 6.88 3.94
CA LEU A 21 -0.23 8.26 3.48
C LEU A 21 -1.62 8.84 3.73
N SER A 22 -2.68 8.07 3.49
CA SER A 22 -4.05 8.52 3.73
C SER A 22 -4.30 8.76 5.23
N LEU A 23 -3.91 7.83 6.08
CA LEU A 23 -4.05 7.95 7.52
C LEU A 23 -3.16 9.05 8.10
N SER A 24 -1.97 9.26 7.54
CA SER A 24 -1.07 10.35 7.97
C SER A 24 -1.64 11.76 7.74
N LYS A 25 -2.63 11.90 6.84
CA LYS A 25 -3.35 13.17 6.64
C LYS A 25 -4.45 13.42 7.66
N VAL A 26 -4.95 12.35 8.29
CA VAL A 26 -6.07 12.39 9.24
C VAL A 26 -5.58 12.41 10.69
N PHE A 27 -4.51 11.68 10.96
CA PHE A 27 -3.96 11.49 12.31
C PHE A 27 -2.68 12.31 12.52
N ASP A 28 -2.48 12.79 13.75
CA ASP A 28 -1.26 13.52 14.11
C ASP A 28 -0.03 12.59 14.17
N ILE A 29 0.71 12.55 13.06
CA ILE A 29 1.94 11.77 12.91
C ILE A 29 3.13 12.32 13.70
N ASN A 30 3.02 13.49 14.32
CA ASN A 30 4.06 14.01 15.22
C ASN A 30 4.06 13.26 16.55
N ASN A 31 2.91 12.67 16.94
CA ASN A 31 2.84 11.78 18.07
C ASN A 31 3.49 10.43 17.72
N TYR A 32 4.59 10.10 18.41
CA TYR A 32 5.37 8.88 18.18
C TYR A 32 4.51 7.60 18.23
N SER A 33 3.59 7.52 19.20
CA SER A 33 2.73 6.35 19.38
C SER A 33 1.75 6.20 18.22
N VAL A 34 1.18 7.30 17.75
CA VAL A 34 0.27 7.33 16.58
C VAL A 34 1.02 6.91 15.32
N ARG A 35 2.20 7.49 15.06
CA ARG A 35 3.03 7.13 13.91
C ARG A 35 3.39 5.63 13.90
N LYS A 36 3.78 5.08 15.05
CA LYS A 36 4.12 3.66 15.18
C LYS A 36 2.90 2.76 14.96
N ALA A 37 1.75 3.12 15.51
CA ALA A 37 0.51 2.38 15.33
C ALA A 37 0.06 2.39 13.85
N LEU A 38 0.14 3.54 13.19
CA LEU A 38 -0.17 3.69 11.76
C LEU A 38 0.77 2.86 10.89
N GLY A 39 2.08 2.89 11.17
CA GLY A 39 3.06 2.07 10.46
C GLY A 39 2.81 0.58 10.61
N LEU A 40 2.50 0.11 11.82
CA LEU A 40 2.15 -1.29 12.08
C LEU A 40 0.85 -1.71 11.38
N PHE A 41 -0.18 -0.87 11.45
CA PHE A 41 -1.46 -1.13 10.81
C PHE A 41 -1.34 -1.21 9.29
N ALA A 42 -0.69 -0.20 8.69
CA ALA A 42 -0.46 -0.17 7.25
C ALA A 42 0.41 -1.35 6.80
N GLY A 43 1.46 -1.69 7.56
CA GLY A 43 2.32 -2.83 7.28
C GLY A 43 1.58 -4.16 7.35
N ALA A 44 0.75 -4.37 8.39
CA ALA A 44 -0.09 -5.56 8.51
C ALA A 44 -1.10 -5.66 7.36
N ALA A 45 -1.73 -4.56 6.96
CA ALA A 45 -2.64 -4.53 5.82
C ALA A 45 -1.93 -4.89 4.50
N GLY A 46 -0.72 -4.39 4.27
CA GLY A 46 0.09 -4.75 3.09
C GLY A 46 0.49 -6.23 3.06
N LEU A 47 0.87 -6.80 4.20
CA LEU A 47 1.19 -8.22 4.32
C LEU A 47 -0.05 -9.10 4.10
N LEU A 48 -1.18 -8.78 4.72
CA LEU A 48 -2.45 -9.49 4.52
C LEU A 48 -2.87 -9.45 3.04
N THR A 49 -2.73 -8.30 2.39
CA THR A 49 -2.98 -8.16 0.95
C THR A 49 -2.07 -9.08 0.14
N THR A 50 -0.77 -9.13 0.46
CA THR A 50 0.20 -9.99 -0.21
C THR A 50 -0.17 -11.48 -0.08
N PHE A 51 -0.47 -11.94 1.14
CA PHE A 51 -0.84 -13.33 1.40
C PHE A 51 -2.16 -13.70 0.72
N TRP A 52 -3.14 -12.81 0.76
CA TRP A 52 -4.43 -13.04 0.11
C TRP A 52 -4.31 -13.25 -1.41
N PHE A 53 -3.45 -12.47 -2.08
CA PHE A 53 -3.17 -12.65 -3.51
C PHE A 53 -2.31 -13.87 -3.82
N LEU A 54 -1.46 -14.32 -2.88
CA LEU A 54 -0.74 -15.58 -3.00
C LEU A 54 -1.69 -16.78 -2.95
N GLU A 55 -2.71 -16.71 -2.09
CA GLU A 55 -3.77 -17.73 -2.01
C GLU A 55 -4.73 -17.69 -3.22
N ASN A 56 -4.88 -16.53 -3.86
CA ASN A 56 -5.84 -16.30 -4.94
C ASN A 56 -5.18 -15.70 -6.20
N PRO A 57 -4.27 -16.41 -6.88
CA PRO A 57 -3.48 -15.86 -8.00
C PRO A 57 -4.33 -15.46 -9.21
N ALA A 58 -5.49 -16.11 -9.42
CA ALA A 58 -6.42 -15.77 -10.50
C ALA A 58 -6.99 -14.35 -10.36
N LEU A 59 -7.12 -13.83 -9.14
CA LEU A 59 -7.60 -12.46 -8.89
C LEU A 59 -6.49 -11.44 -9.14
N LEU A 60 -5.24 -11.81 -8.89
CA LEU A 60 -4.09 -10.95 -9.18
C LEU A 60 -4.04 -10.63 -10.67
N GLU A 61 -4.23 -11.63 -11.54
CA GLU A 61 -4.24 -11.45 -13.00
C GLU A 61 -5.45 -10.65 -13.50
N LYS A 62 -6.61 -10.82 -12.84
CA LYS A 62 -7.84 -10.10 -13.17
C LYS A 62 -7.77 -8.61 -12.81
N TYR A 63 -7.13 -8.27 -11.68
CA TYR A 63 -7.10 -6.90 -11.15
C TYR A 63 -5.78 -6.16 -11.41
N VAL A 64 -4.88 -6.69 -12.25
CA VAL A 64 -3.58 -6.05 -12.55
C VAL A 64 -3.76 -4.59 -12.97
N ALA A 65 -4.76 -4.30 -13.81
CA ALA A 65 -4.98 -2.96 -14.33
C ALA A 65 -5.44 -1.98 -13.22
N GLU A 66 -6.37 -2.41 -12.36
CA GLU A 66 -6.86 -1.64 -11.22
C GLU A 66 -5.76 -1.40 -10.19
N ILE A 67 -4.89 -2.38 -9.97
CA ILE A 67 -3.72 -2.27 -9.11
C ILE A 67 -2.72 -1.25 -9.68
N VAL A 68 -2.47 -1.27 -10.99
CA VAL A 68 -1.59 -0.29 -11.66
C VAL A 68 -2.17 1.12 -11.58
N ILE A 69 -3.48 1.28 -11.80
CA ILE A 69 -4.17 2.58 -11.67
C ILE A 69 -4.12 3.09 -10.22
N GLY A 70 -4.35 2.20 -9.25
CA GLY A 70 -4.20 2.51 -7.82
C GLY A 70 -2.77 2.93 -7.47
N GLY A 71 -1.78 2.22 -8.01
CA GLY A 71 -0.36 2.56 -7.91
C GLY A 71 -0.03 3.95 -8.44
N ILE A 72 -0.53 4.28 -9.64
CA ILE A 72 -0.39 5.62 -10.24
C ILE A 72 -1.03 6.68 -9.34
N GLY A 73 -2.22 6.40 -8.78
CA GLY A 73 -2.89 7.28 -7.82
C GLY A 73 -2.05 7.58 -6.58
N ILE A 74 -1.35 6.57 -6.04
CA ILE A 74 -0.44 6.73 -4.90
C ILE A 74 0.78 7.57 -5.27
N VAL A 75 1.38 7.32 -6.44
CA VAL A 75 2.53 8.11 -6.93
C VAL A 75 2.13 9.57 -7.13
N LEU A 76 0.96 9.84 -7.72
CA LEU A 76 0.43 11.20 -7.88
C LEU A 76 0.16 11.86 -6.52
N ALA A 77 -0.38 11.12 -5.55
CA ALA A 77 -0.60 11.61 -4.19
C ALA A 77 0.72 11.96 -3.47
N LEU A 78 1.77 11.14 -3.66
CA LEU A 78 3.12 11.39 -3.16
C LEU A 78 3.75 12.63 -3.81
N LEU A 79 3.66 12.77 -5.13
CA LEU A 79 4.13 13.95 -5.85
C LEU A 79 3.41 15.22 -5.38
N SER A 80 2.10 15.14 -5.14
CA SER A 80 1.32 16.26 -4.60
C SER A 80 1.72 16.63 -3.16
N LEU A 81 2.14 15.66 -2.34
CA LEU A 81 2.64 15.91 -0.99
C LEU A 81 4.04 16.53 -1.02
N ALA A 82 4.93 16.03 -1.89
CA ALA A 82 6.28 16.57 -2.06
C ALA A 82 6.28 18.02 -2.59
N LYS A 83 5.29 18.39 -3.41
CA LYS A 83 5.13 19.76 -3.92
C LYS A 83 4.58 20.76 -2.88
N LYS A 84 4.11 20.27 -1.72
CA LYS A 84 3.51 21.07 -0.65
C LYS A 84 4.50 21.40 0.47
N GLN A 85 5.69 20.81 0.44
CA GLN A 85 6.86 21.20 1.24
C GLN A 85 7.69 22.22 0.45
#